data_AF-A0A961WBI7-F1
#
_entry.id   AF-A0A961WBI7-F1
#
_cell.length_a   1.000
_cell.length_b   1.000
_cell.length_c   1.000
_cell.angle_alpha   90.00
_cell.angle_beta   90.00
_cell.angle_gamma   90.00
#
_symmetry.space_group_name_H-M   'P 1'
#
loop_
_entity.id
_entity.type
_entity.pdbx_description
1 polymer ?
#
loop_
_entity_poly.entity_id
_entity_poly.type
_entity_poly.pdbx_seq_one_letter_code
_entity_poly.pdbx_strand_id
1 'polypeptide(L)'
;IHRVEGEQMKTMGFGVTDAEGKFLLLKNGATGKLFLEQGEYRVTVETIGPNVAIPSEYLKAETTPLRVVWTGKEEQLSLNVQPNESSEE
;
A
#
# COMPACT_ATOMS: atom_id res chain seq x y z
N ILE A 1 -1.51 -4.29 -2.32
CA ILE A 1 -2.63 -3.65 -1.57
C ILE A 1 -3.60 -4.73 -1.13
N HIS A 2 -3.89 -4.78 0.17
CA HIS A 2 -4.68 -5.84 0.80
C HIS A 2 -5.83 -5.22 1.58
N ARG A 3 -7.05 -5.69 1.37
CA ARG A 3 -8.21 -5.33 2.21
C ARG A 3 -8.16 -6.17 3.49
N VAL A 4 -8.46 -5.54 4.62
CA VAL A 4 -8.65 -6.23 5.91
C VAL A 4 -10.09 -6.71 5.99
N GLU A 5 -10.28 -8.02 6.14
CA GLU A 5 -11.57 -8.70 6.29
C GLU A 5 -11.52 -9.54 7.57
N GLY A 6 -11.70 -8.89 8.72
CA GLY A 6 -11.52 -9.53 10.03
C GLY A 6 -10.05 -9.85 10.30
N GLU A 7 -9.75 -11.13 10.56
CA GLU A 7 -8.37 -11.63 10.74
C GLU A 7 -7.68 -11.96 9.39
N GLN A 8 -8.41 -11.91 8.28
CA GLN A 8 -7.90 -12.25 6.95
C GLN A 8 -7.56 -11.00 6.14
N MET A 9 -6.55 -11.13 5.28
CA MET A 9 -6.16 -10.09 4.34
C MET A 9 -6.31 -10.59 2.92
N LYS A 10 -7.08 -9.85 2.11
CA LYS A 10 -7.37 -10.21 0.72
C LYS A 10 -6.66 -9.24 -0.23
N THR A 11 -5.79 -9.77 -1.09
CA THR A 11 -5.08 -8.97 -2.10
C THR A 11 -6.05 -8.43 -3.14
N MET A 12 -6.11 -7.11 -3.27
CA MET A 12 -6.99 -6.42 -4.23
C MET A 12 -6.27 -6.07 -5.54
N GLY A 13 -4.98 -5.76 -5.44
CA GLY A 13 -4.20 -5.25 -6.54
C GLY A 13 -2.94 -4.55 -6.06
N PHE A 14 -2.36 -3.73 -6.93
CA PHE A 14 -1.12 -3.01 -6.69
C PHE A 14 -1.22 -1.57 -7.21
N GLY A 15 -0.40 -0.69 -6.62
CA GLY A 15 -0.22 0.66 -7.12
C GLY A 15 1.03 0.72 -7.97
N VAL A 16 0.99 1.44 -9.07
CA VAL A 16 2.19 1.83 -9.83
C VAL A 16 2.31 3.34 -9.84
N THR A 17 3.53 3.81 -9.65
CA THR A 17 3.83 5.24 -9.74
C THR A 17 4.20 5.58 -11.18
N ASP A 18 3.58 6.60 -11.75
CA ASP A 18 4.00 7.13 -13.04
C ASP A 18 5.22 8.07 -12.93
N ALA A 19 5.71 8.57 -14.06
CA ALA A 19 6.86 9.48 -14.12
C ALA A 19 6.63 10.82 -13.40
N GLU A 20 5.39 11.17 -13.08
CA GLU A 20 5.02 12.37 -12.32
C GLU A 20 4.86 12.10 -10.82
N GLY A 21 5.11 10.88 -10.36
CA GLY A 21 4.95 10.51 -8.96
C GLY A 21 3.50 10.18 -8.57
N LYS A 22 2.57 10.09 -9.53
CA LYS A 22 1.16 9.76 -9.23
C LYS A 22 0.95 8.26 -9.17
N PHE A 23 0.15 7.82 -8.20
CA PHE A 23 -0.21 6.42 -8.05
C PHE A 23 -1.47 6.07 -8.87
N LEU A 24 -1.33 5.07 -9.73
CA LEU A 24 -2.45 4.39 -10.38
C LEU A 24 -2.68 3.04 -9.71
N LEU A 25 -3.90 2.83 -9.21
CA LEU A 25 -4.30 1.54 -8.65
C LEU A 25 -4.76 0.62 -9.77
N LEU A 26 -4.17 -0.57 -9.83
CA LEU A 26 -4.43 -1.59 -10.84
C LEU A 26 -4.84 -2.90 -10.18
N LYS A 27 -5.77 -3.62 -10.82
CA LYS A 27 -6.10 -4.99 -10.45
C LYS A 27 -4.89 -5.91 -10.69
N ASN A 28 -4.86 -7.04 -9.99
CA ASN A 28 -3.85 -8.07 -10.23
C ASN A 28 -3.73 -8.42 -11.72
N GLY A 29 -2.50 -8.55 -12.21
CA GLY A 29 -2.20 -8.79 -13.63
C GLY A 29 -2.37 -7.56 -14.54
N ALA A 30 -2.45 -6.34 -13.99
CA ALA A 30 -2.62 -5.09 -14.73
C ALA A 30 -3.87 -5.06 -15.65
N THR A 31 -4.91 -5.81 -15.28
CA THR A 31 -6.11 -6.02 -16.12
C THR A 31 -7.06 -4.81 -16.18
N GLY A 32 -6.73 -3.72 -15.49
CA GLY A 32 -7.48 -2.47 -15.50
C GLY A 32 -7.38 -1.73 -14.16
N LYS A 33 -8.06 -0.58 -14.10
CA LYS A 33 -8.13 0.25 -12.90
C LYS A 33 -8.78 -0.52 -11.74
N LEU A 34 -8.20 -0.38 -10.55
CA LEU A 34 -8.76 -0.87 -9.31
C LEU A 34 -9.50 0.28 -8.61
N PHE A 35 -10.77 0.05 -8.33
CA PHE A 35 -11.58 0.91 -7.48
C PHE A 35 -11.70 0.24 -6.11
N LEU A 36 -11.30 0.95 -5.07
CA LEU A 36 -11.39 0.46 -3.70
C LEU A 36 -12.78 0.76 -3.14
N GLU A 37 -13.40 -0.24 -2.53
CA GLU A 37 -14.57 -0.04 -1.68
C GLU A 37 -14.16 0.62 -0.37
N GLN A 38 -15.13 1.12 0.40
CA GLN A 38 -14.84 1.62 1.74
C GLN A 38 -14.30 0.49 2.65
N GLY A 39 -13.30 0.80 3.47
CA GLY A 39 -12.74 -0.15 4.43
C GLY A 39 -11.30 0.12 4.85
N GLU A 40 -10.76 -0.79 5.68
CA GLU A 40 -9.35 -0.77 6.06
C GLU A 40 -8.51 -1.56 5.05
N TYR A 41 -7.35 -0.99 4.73
CA TYR A 41 -6.37 -1.53 3.81
C TYR A 41 -4.96 -1.52 4.41
N ARG A 42 -4.17 -2.51 4.01
CA ARG A 42 -2.73 -2.61 4.24
C ARG A 42 -1.98 -2.54 2.93
N VAL A 43 -0.92 -1.75 2.89
CA VAL A 43 -0.09 -1.55 1.69
C VAL A 43 1.30 -2.09 1.95
N THR A 44 1.77 -2.92 1.02
CA THR A 44 3.15 -3.37 0.97
C THR A 44 3.89 -2.60 -0.10
N VAL A 45 5.19 -2.43 0.08
CA VAL A 45 6.08 -1.76 -0.87
C VAL A 45 6.94 -2.82 -1.53
N GLU A 46 6.97 -2.82 -2.85
CA GLU A 46 7.81 -3.72 -3.65
C GLU A 46 8.49 -2.88 -4.73
N THR A 47 9.74 -3.21 -5.04
CA THR A 47 10.49 -2.54 -6.12
C THR A 47 10.54 -3.39 -7.37
N ILE A 48 10.17 -2.78 -8.50
CA ILE A 48 10.43 -3.33 -9.84
C ILE A 48 11.63 -2.54 -10.40
N GLY A 49 12.85 -3.06 -10.26
CA GLY A 49 14.06 -2.36 -10.73
C GLY A 49 15.31 -2.63 -9.89
N PRO A 50 16.25 -1.66 -9.78
CA PRO A 50 17.49 -1.86 -9.04
C PRO A 50 17.20 -2.21 -7.59
N ASN A 51 18.09 -2.98 -6.96
CA ASN A 51 17.96 -3.42 -5.57
C ASN A 51 17.94 -2.20 -4.62
N VAL A 52 16.73 -1.75 -4.28
CA VAL A 52 16.51 -0.79 -3.20
C VAL A 52 16.26 -1.60 -1.93
N ALA A 53 16.99 -1.28 -0.86
CA ALA A 53 16.77 -1.89 0.44
C ALA A 53 15.48 -1.31 1.04
N ILE A 54 14.41 -2.11 1.05
CA ILE A 54 13.16 -1.79 1.73
C ILE A 54 13.17 -2.54 3.08
N PRO A 55 12.83 -1.88 4.21
CA PRO A 55 12.73 -2.57 5.49
C PRO A 55 11.68 -3.68 5.43
N SER A 56 11.98 -4.84 6.01
CA SER A 56 11.19 -6.06 5.83
C SER A 56 9.74 -5.95 6.30
N GLU A 57 9.46 -5.05 7.25
CA GLU A 57 8.11 -4.79 7.74
C GLU A 57 7.17 -4.30 6.62
N TYR A 58 7.68 -3.52 5.67
CA TYR A 58 6.93 -2.98 4.53
C TYR A 58 6.67 -4.03 3.44
N LEU A 59 7.35 -5.17 3.49
CA LEU A 59 7.22 -6.23 2.48
C LEU A 59 6.05 -7.18 2.76
N LYS A 60 5.50 -7.17 3.98
CA LYS A 60 4.43 -8.10 4.39
C LYS A 60 3.21 -7.36 4.89
N ALA A 61 2.03 -7.79 4.45
CA ALA A 61 0.76 -7.17 4.84
C ALA A 61 0.48 -7.26 6.36
N GLU A 62 0.99 -8.31 7.01
CA GLU A 62 0.85 -8.55 8.46
C GLU A 62 1.64 -7.56 9.31
N THR A 63 2.80 -7.12 8.82
CA THR A 63 3.74 -6.29 9.60
C THR A 63 3.81 -4.85 9.13
N THR A 64 3.27 -4.54 7.94
CA THR A 64 3.42 -3.21 7.36
C THR A 64 2.79 -2.13 8.24
N PRO A 65 3.51 -1.02 8.50
CA PRO A 65 2.95 0.13 9.19
C PRO A 65 2.03 0.95 8.27
N LEU A 66 2.03 0.68 6.95
CA LEU A 66 1.23 1.41 5.97
C LEU A 66 -0.24 0.95 6.02
N ARG A 67 -1.00 1.59 6.89
CA ARG A 67 -2.44 1.36 7.09
C ARG A 67 -3.22 2.52 6.47
N VAL A 68 -4.31 2.19 5.77
CA VAL A 68 -5.20 3.19 5.18
C VAL A 68 -6.64 2.83 5.51
N VAL A 69 -7.38 3.81 6.03
CA VAL A 69 -8.84 3.74 6.09
C VAL A 69 -9.36 4.52 4.89
N TRP A 70 -9.97 3.82 3.94
CA TRP A 70 -10.51 4.40 2.72
C TRP A 70 -12.00 4.70 2.91
N THR A 71 -12.40 5.97 2.76
CA THR A 71 -13.82 6.36 2.92
C THR A 71 -14.59 6.43 1.61
N GLY A 72 -13.89 6.29 0.48
CA GLY A 72 -14.47 6.36 -0.87
C GLY A 72 -14.83 7.77 -1.33
N LYS A 73 -14.53 8.79 -0.52
CA LYS A 73 -14.66 10.21 -0.87
C LYS A 73 -13.34 10.80 -1.36
N GLU A 74 -12.24 10.12 -1.04
CA GLU A 74 -10.90 10.48 -1.48
C GLU A 74 -10.69 10.08 -2.94
N GLU A 75 -10.08 10.97 -3.71
CA GLU A 75 -9.64 10.67 -5.08
C GLU A 75 -8.21 10.11 -5.10
N GLN A 76 -7.50 10.16 -3.97
CA GLN A 76 -6.09 9.83 -3.85
C GLN A 76 -5.81 9.08 -2.54
N LEU A 77 -4.94 8.07 -2.62
CA LEU A 77 -4.46 7.31 -1.48
C LEU A 77 -3.17 7.95 -0.93
N SER A 78 -3.25 8.60 0.21
CA SER A 78 -2.08 9.14 0.91
C SER A 78 -1.53 8.11 1.89
N LEU A 79 -0.25 7.74 1.71
CA LEU A 79 0.48 6.87 2.63
C LEU A 79 1.24 7.74 3.62
N ASN A 80 0.74 7.82 4.85
CA ASN A 80 1.47 8.48 5.93
C ASN A 80 2.45 7.48 6.54
N VAL A 81 3.73 7.76 6.37
CA VAL A 81 4.81 7.09 7.12
C VAL A 81 4.98 7.88 8.39
N GLN A 82 4.63 7.29 9.54
CA GLN A 82 5.03 7.91 10.81
C GLN A 82 6.55 7.76 10.92
N PRO A 83 7.29 8.84 11.23
CA PRO A 83 8.71 8.69 11.51
C PRO A 83 8.83 7.73 12.70
N ASN A 84 9.56 6.63 12.53
CA ASN A 84 10.03 5.89 13.69
C ASN A 84 10.89 6.87 14.47
N GLU A 85 10.48 7.20 15.69
CA GLU A 85 11.38 7.80 16.67
C GLU A 85 12.49 6.77 16.91
N SER A 86 13.57 6.88 16.16
CA SER A 86 14.83 6.21 16.48
C SER A 86 15.19 6.66 17.89
N SER A 87 15.00 5.77 18.86
CA SER A 87 15.61 5.94 20.17
C SER A 87 17.12 5.89 19.95
N GLU A 88 17.75 7.06 19.97
CA GLU A 88 19.19 7.19 20.13
C GLU A 88 19.54 6.70 21.54
N GLU A 89 20.29 5.59 21.62
CA GLU A 89 21.09 5.17 22.78
C GLU A 89 22.57 5.23 22.44
#